data_AF-A0A544U7U9-F1
#
_entry.id   AF-A0A544U7U9-F1
#
_cell.length_a   1.000
_cell.length_b   1.000
_cell.length_c   1.000
_cell.angle_alpha   90.00
_cell.angle_beta   90.00
_cell.angle_gamma   90.00
#
_symmetry.space_group_name_H-M   'P 1'
#
loop_
_entity.id
_entity.type
_entity.pdbx_description
1 polymer ?
#
loop_
_entity_poly.entity_id
_entity_poly.type
_entity_poly.pdbx_seq_one_letter_code
_entity_poly.pdbx_strand_id
1 'polypeptide(L)'
;MVNFFNKYSKYIVLLIFIFEIIYIGIPDYVNPVFIYEYLIFFGLSYLFAIIQDFFNPSAKTDILLRVVIIMSSLVILITSIYYKATFSLIFSMIMFSAISFTLYLAIKQNKMNKQQD
;
A
#
# COMPACT_ATOMS: atom_id res chain seq x y z
N MET A 1 16.66 -2.82 -23.43
CA MET A 1 15.77 -1.64 -23.37
C MET A 1 14.30 -2.03 -23.19
N VAL A 2 13.77 -2.97 -23.98
CA VAL A 2 12.36 -3.46 -23.89
C VAL A 2 12.00 -4.03 -22.51
N ASN A 3 12.88 -4.80 -21.86
CA ASN A 3 12.63 -5.36 -20.52
C ASN A 3 12.52 -4.30 -19.41
N PHE A 4 13.21 -3.17 -19.54
CA PHE A 4 13.12 -2.07 -18.59
C PHE A 4 11.75 -1.38 -18.74
N PHE A 5 11.39 -1.02 -19.98
CA PHE A 5 10.07 -0.45 -20.28
C PHE A 5 8.91 -1.32 -19.81
N ASN A 6 8.94 -2.63 -20.07
CA ASN A 6 7.89 -3.54 -19.59
C ASN A 6 7.82 -3.58 -18.06
N LYS A 7 8.97 -3.69 -17.37
CA LYS A 7 9.01 -3.80 -15.91
C LYS A 7 8.44 -2.56 -15.21
N TYR A 8 8.69 -1.37 -15.75
CA TYR A 8 8.29 -0.10 -15.11
C TYR A 8 7.02 0.52 -15.70
N SER A 9 6.51 0.03 -16.85
CA SER A 9 5.24 0.48 -17.44
C SER A 9 4.07 0.38 -16.45
N LYS A 10 4.07 -0.62 -15.56
CA LYS A 10 3.07 -0.81 -14.51
C LYS A 10 2.85 0.43 -13.64
N TYR A 11 3.92 1.21 -13.40
CA TYR A 11 3.86 2.43 -12.62
C TYR A 11 3.12 3.55 -13.38
N ILE A 12 3.43 3.71 -14.67
CA ILE A 12 2.78 4.69 -15.55
C ILE A 12 1.30 4.34 -15.77
N VAL A 13 1.01 3.07 -16.04
CA VAL A 13 -0.38 2.58 -16.21
C VAL A 13 -1.20 2.80 -14.95
N LEU A 14 -0.64 2.54 -13.76
CA LEU A 14 -1.35 2.79 -12.51
C LEU A 14 -1.63 4.28 -12.29
N LEU A 15 -0.68 5.16 -12.63
CA LEU A 15 -0.89 6.62 -12.58
C LEU A 15 -2.05 7.06 -13.49
N ILE A 16 -2.08 6.57 -14.74
CA ILE A 16 -3.17 6.85 -15.68
C ILE A 16 -4.50 6.40 -15.11
N PHE A 17 -4.55 5.18 -14.54
CA PHE A 17 -5.76 4.63 -13.94
C PHE A 17 -6.26 5.45 -12.74
N ILE A 18 -5.34 5.96 -11.90
CA ILE A 18 -5.69 6.84 -10.79
C ILE A 18 -6.30 8.16 -11.30
N PHE A 19 -5.70 8.77 -12.33
CA PHE A 19 -6.25 10.00 -12.92
C PHE A 19 -7.62 9.78 -13.56
N GLU A 20 -7.81 8.64 -14.23
CA GLU A 20 -9.07 8.27 -14.86
C GLU A 20 -10.19 8.06 -13.83
N ILE A 21 -9.89 7.38 -12.71
CA ILE A 21 -10.83 7.24 -11.59
C ILE A 21 -11.21 8.60 -11.01
N ILE A 22 -10.24 9.50 -10.81
CA ILE A 22 -10.52 10.85 -10.30
C ILE A 22 -11.39 11.64 -11.30
N TYR A 23 -11.14 11.48 -12.61
CA TYR A 23 -11.88 12.15 -13.67
C TYR A 23 -13.33 11.66 -13.80
N ILE A 24 -13.59 10.36 -13.61
CA ILE A 24 -14.95 9.76 -13.60
C ILE A 24 -15.80 10.34 -12.46
N GLY A 25 -15.17 10.99 -11.48
CA GLY A 25 -15.84 11.61 -10.36
C GLY A 25 -16.03 10.64 -9.21
N ILE A 26 -15.99 11.18 -8.00
CA ILE A 26 -16.19 10.39 -6.79
C ILE A 26 -17.67 10.46 -6.46
N PRO A 27 -18.36 9.32 -6.28
CA PRO A 27 -19.78 9.34 -6.01
C PRO A 27 -20.11 10.11 -4.73
N ASP A 28 -21.20 10.88 -4.74
CA ASP A 28 -21.59 11.77 -3.63
C ASP A 28 -21.85 11.03 -2.30
N TYR A 29 -22.13 9.73 -2.35
CA TYR A 29 -22.33 8.90 -1.16
C TYR A 29 -21.02 8.50 -0.45
N VAL A 30 -19.86 8.81 -1.03
CA VAL A 30 -18.55 8.50 -0.43
C VAL A 30 -18.15 9.67 0.47
N ASN A 31 -17.97 9.40 1.77
CA ASN A 31 -17.48 10.42 2.70
C ASN A 31 -16.09 10.91 2.25
N PRO A 32 -15.88 12.24 2.13
CA PRO A 32 -14.64 12.79 1.60
C PRO A 32 -13.38 12.36 2.35
N VAL A 33 -13.50 12.11 3.65
CA VAL A 33 -12.41 11.63 4.51
C VAL A 33 -11.77 10.35 3.94
N PHE A 34 -12.58 9.40 3.46
CA PHE A 34 -12.05 8.15 2.91
C PHE A 34 -11.27 8.37 1.62
N ILE A 35 -11.62 9.37 0.81
CA ILE A 35 -10.88 9.71 -0.41
C ILE A 35 -9.44 10.06 -0.04
N TYR A 36 -9.26 10.93 0.95
CA TYR A 36 -7.93 11.36 1.40
C TYR A 36 -7.15 10.21 2.02
N GLU A 37 -7.78 9.41 2.87
CA GLU A 37 -7.13 8.26 3.50
C GLU A 37 -6.70 7.20 2.48
N TYR A 38 -7.56 6.91 1.49
CA TYR A 38 -7.20 6.01 0.40
C TYR A 38 -6.09 6.57 -0.47
N LEU A 39 -6.11 7.86 -0.78
CA LEU A 39 -5.04 8.48 -1.57
C LEU A 39 -3.69 8.40 -0.85
N ILE A 40 -3.67 8.63 0.47
CA ILE A 40 -2.47 8.44 1.29
C ILE A 40 -2.05 6.97 1.30
N PHE A 41 -2.97 6.04 1.54
CA PHE A 41 -2.67 4.61 1.62
C PHE A 41 -2.11 4.05 0.29
N PHE A 42 -2.78 4.34 -0.82
CA PHE A 42 -2.34 3.94 -2.16
C PHE A 42 -1.05 4.66 -2.56
N GLY A 43 -0.92 5.94 -2.24
CA GLY A 43 0.30 6.71 -2.49
C GLY A 43 1.51 6.14 -1.77
N LEU A 44 1.38 5.80 -0.49
CA LEU A 44 2.43 5.16 0.30
C LEU A 44 2.78 3.76 -0.24
N SER A 45 1.77 2.96 -0.57
CA SER A 45 1.96 1.62 -1.13
C SER A 45 2.64 1.66 -2.50
N TYR A 46 2.28 2.64 -3.32
CA TYR A 46 2.89 2.87 -4.63
C TYR A 46 4.35 3.33 -4.52
N LEU A 47 4.60 4.29 -3.63
CA LEU A 47 5.96 4.76 -3.33
C LEU A 47 6.83 3.60 -2.83
N PHE A 48 6.28 2.75 -1.95
CA PHE A 48 6.96 1.55 -1.47
C PHE A 48 7.34 0.60 -2.61
N ALA A 49 6.43 0.36 -3.54
CA ALA A 49 6.70 -0.48 -4.71
C ALA A 49 7.79 0.12 -5.62
N ILE A 50 7.86 1.44 -5.76
CA ILE A 50 8.95 2.11 -6.49
C ILE A 50 10.26 1.95 -5.73
N ILE A 51 10.28 2.23 -4.43
CA ILE A 51 11.50 2.14 -3.62
C ILE A 51 12.07 0.71 -3.69
N GLN A 52 11.23 -0.31 -3.56
CA GLN A 52 11.65 -1.71 -3.69
C GLN A 52 12.29 -2.01 -5.05
N ASP A 53 11.64 -1.64 -6.15
CA ASP A 53 12.08 -2.01 -7.49
C ASP A 53 13.31 -1.22 -8.01
N PHE A 54 13.53 0.00 -7.51
CA PHE A 54 14.60 0.88 -7.98
C PHE A 54 15.80 0.97 -7.03
N PHE A 55 15.55 0.96 -5.72
CA PHE A 55 16.59 1.24 -4.71
C PHE A 55 17.02 0.02 -3.90
N ASN A 56 16.31 -1.11 -4.04
CA ASN A 56 16.56 -2.35 -3.29
C ASN A 56 16.89 -2.07 -1.81
N PRO A 57 15.91 -1.53 -1.05
CA PRO A 57 16.15 -0.95 0.25
C PRO A 57 16.70 -1.98 1.25
N SER A 58 17.45 -1.50 2.24
CA SER A 58 17.92 -2.37 3.33
C SER A 58 16.74 -3.07 4.02
N ALA A 59 16.96 -4.26 4.58
CA ALA A 59 15.91 -5.01 5.25
C ALA A 59 15.23 -4.23 6.40
N LYS A 60 15.96 -3.31 7.06
CA LYS A 60 15.39 -2.43 8.09
C LYS A 60 14.40 -1.42 7.48
N THR A 61 14.77 -0.83 6.35
CA THR A 61 13.93 0.12 5.61
C THR A 61 12.69 -0.56 5.02
N ASP A 62 12.84 -1.78 4.48
CA ASP A 62 11.71 -2.57 3.98
C ASP A 62 10.67 -2.84 5.08
N ILE A 63 11.14 -3.29 6.25
CA ILE A 63 10.30 -3.51 7.43
C ILE A 63 9.59 -2.22 7.87
N LEU A 64 10.33 -1.11 7.94
CA LEU A 64 9.77 0.17 8.36
C LEU A 64 8.67 0.65 7.42
N LEU A 65 8.87 0.54 6.11
CA LEU A 65 7.88 0.94 5.10
C LEU A 65 6.61 0.09 5.21
N ARG A 66 6.73 -1.23 5.42
CA ARG A 66 5.57 -2.10 5.67
C ARG A 66 4.80 -1.68 6.93
N VAL A 67 5.51 -1.34 8.02
CA VAL A 67 4.88 -0.84 9.26
C VAL A 67 4.11 0.45 9.01
N VAL A 68 4.66 1.39 8.24
CA VAL A 68 3.97 2.65 7.88
C VAL A 68 2.67 2.37 7.11
N ILE A 69 2.69 1.44 6.16
CA ILE A 69 1.49 1.06 5.40
C ILE A 69 0.46 0.38 6.32
N ILE A 70 0.89 -0.47 7.26
CA ILE A 70 0.00 -1.07 8.28
C ILE A 70 -0.68 0.01 9.12
N MET A 71 0.09 1.00 9.60
CA MET A 71 -0.47 2.12 10.37
C MET A 71 -1.48 2.91 9.55
N SER A 72 -1.22 3.14 8.27
CA SER A 72 -2.18 3.79 7.37
C SER A 72 -3.47 2.97 7.21
N SER A 73 -3.38 1.65 7.11
CA SER A 73 -4.58 0.78 7.07
C SER A 73 -5.39 0.81 8.38
N LEU A 74 -4.71 0.95 9.53
CA LEU A 74 -5.38 1.09 10.84
C LEU A 74 -6.14 2.40 10.95
N VAL A 75 -5.60 3.50 10.41
CA VAL A 75 -6.32 4.78 10.36
C VAL A 75 -7.63 4.61 9.58
N ILE A 76 -7.58 4.01 8.38
CA ILE A 76 -8.79 3.72 7.59
C ILE A 76 -9.76 2.84 8.38
N LEU A 77 -9.28 1.84 9.10
CA LEU A 77 -10.12 0.95 9.91
C LEU A 77 -10.87 1.71 11.01
N ILE A 78 -10.17 2.56 11.77
CA ILE A 78 -10.76 3.38 12.85
C ILE A 78 -11.81 4.33 12.26
N THR A 79 -11.48 5.02 11.17
CA THR A 79 -12.40 5.92 10.48
C THR A 79 -13.61 5.18 9.92
N SER A 80 -13.41 3.96 9.41
CA SER A 80 -14.49 3.09 8.92
C SER A 80 -15.47 2.68 10.02
N ILE A 81 -14.97 2.40 11.22
CA ILE A 81 -15.80 2.11 12.40
C ILE A 81 -16.61 3.35 12.79
N TYR A 82 -15.96 4.53 12.84
CA TYR A 82 -16.60 5.79 13.23
C TYR A 82 -17.76 6.16 12.27
N TYR A 83 -17.54 6.09 10.97
CA TYR A 83 -18.54 6.43 9.95
C TYR A 83 -19.46 5.26 9.56
N LYS A 84 -19.34 4.09 10.20
CA LYS A 84 -20.10 2.87 9.89
C LYS A 84 -20.02 2.48 8.40
N ALA A 85 -18.85 2.70 7.77
CA ALA A 85 -18.62 2.44 6.36
C ALA A 85 -18.23 0.98 6.13
N THR A 86 -19.20 0.13 5.79
CA THR A 86 -19.01 -1.33 5.68
C THR A 86 -17.93 -1.72 4.66
N PHE A 87 -17.94 -1.11 3.47
CA PHE A 87 -16.93 -1.39 2.45
C PHE A 87 -15.52 -1.03 2.91
N SER A 88 -15.36 0.15 3.50
CA SER A 88 -14.06 0.63 3.99
C SER A 88 -13.54 -0.21 5.15
N LEU A 89 -14.46 -0.68 6.01
CA LEU A 89 -14.15 -1.59 7.11
C LEU A 89 -13.63 -2.94 6.60
N ILE A 90 -14.33 -3.57 5.65
CA ILE A 90 -13.90 -4.84 5.05
C ILE A 90 -12.54 -4.67 4.34
N PHE A 91 -12.40 -3.61 3.55
CA PHE A 91 -11.15 -3.30 2.84
C PHE A 91 -9.97 -3.18 3.80
N SER A 92 -10.12 -2.37 4.85
CA SER A 92 -9.03 -2.10 5.80
C SER A 92 -8.66 -3.34 6.62
N MET A 93 -9.62 -4.19 6.99
CA MET A 93 -9.34 -5.48 7.63
C MET A 93 -8.50 -6.40 6.73
N ILE A 94 -8.90 -6.56 5.46
CA ILE A 94 -8.18 -7.40 4.49
C ILE A 94 -6.75 -6.87 4.29
N MET A 95 -6.61 -5.56 4.04
CA MET A 95 -5.29 -4.95 3.83
C MET A 95 -4.40 -5.07 5.05
N PHE A 96 -4.93 -4.81 6.26
CA PHE A 96 -4.19 -4.96 7.50
C PHE A 96 -3.66 -6.38 7.67
N SER A 97 -4.49 -7.40 7.49
CA SER A 97 -4.09 -8.80 7.59
C SER A 97 -3.05 -9.17 6.53
N ALA A 98 -3.26 -8.79 5.27
CA ALA A 98 -2.35 -9.10 4.17
C ALA A 98 -0.97 -8.47 4.40
N ILE A 99 -0.89 -7.17 4.70
CA ILE A 99 0.38 -6.47 4.87
C ILE A 99 1.09 -6.97 6.14
N SER A 100 0.37 -7.22 7.22
CA SER A 100 0.94 -7.82 8.44
C SER A 100 1.57 -9.19 8.17
N PHE A 101 0.92 -10.02 7.35
CA PHE A 101 1.49 -11.30 6.93
C PHE A 101 2.75 -11.10 6.08
N THR A 102 2.75 -10.14 5.16
CA THR A 102 3.97 -9.82 4.38
C THR A 102 5.12 -9.35 5.25
N LEU A 103 4.83 -8.56 6.31
CA LEU A 103 5.82 -8.11 7.28
C LEU A 103 6.40 -9.30 8.07
N TYR A 104 5.55 -10.21 8.53
CA TYR A 104 5.98 -11.44 9.20
C TYR A 104 6.96 -12.24 8.32
N LEU A 105 6.64 -12.43 7.05
CA LEU A 105 7.52 -13.12 6.10
C LEU A 105 8.86 -12.40 5.92
N ALA A 106 8.85 -11.07 5.74
CA ALA A 106 10.07 -10.27 5.58
C ALA A 106 11.00 -10.38 6.81
N ILE A 107 10.43 -10.34 8.02
CA ILE A 107 11.18 -10.54 9.26
C ILE A 107 11.76 -11.96 9.34
N LYS A 108 10.96 -12.98 9.00
CA LYS A 108 11.39 -14.39 9.04
C LYS A 108 12.56 -14.63 8.08
N GLN A 109 12.48 -14.14 6.85
CA GLN A 109 13.56 -14.27 5.85
C GLN A 109 14.85 -13.56 6.30
N ASN A 110 14.74 -12.34 6.83
CA ASN A 110 15.90 -11.59 7.33
C ASN A 110 16.60 -12.32 8.50
N LYS A 111 15.84 -13.00 9.38
CA LYS A 111 16.42 -13.83 10.45
C LYS A 111 17.16 -15.05 9.90
N MET A 112 16.61 -15.72 8.89
CA MET A 112 17.26 -16.90 8.29
C MET A 112 18.57 -16.54 7.59
N ASN A 113 18.60 -15.45 6.83
CA ASN A 113 19.81 -15.02 6.12
C ASN A 113 20.96 -14.72 7.09
N LYS A 114 20.67 -14.12 8.26
CA LYS A 114 21.68 -13.83 9.30
C LYS A 114 22.22 -15.05 10.04
N GLN A 115 21.60 -16.22 9.89
CA GLN A 115 22.09 -17.47 10.51
C GLN A 115 22.99 -18.27 9.57
N GLN A 116 23.09 -17.86 8.29
CA GLN A 116 23.90 -18.51 7.26
C GLN A 116 25.24 -17.80 7.00
N ASP A 117 25.42 -16.59 7.53
CA ASP A 117 26.67 -15.82 7.56
C ASP A 117 27.42 -16.04 8.88
#